data_AF-A0A2I1HRH5-F1
#
_entry.id   AF-A0A2I1HRH5-F1
#
_cell.length_a   1.000
_cell.length_b   1.000
_cell.length_c   1.000
_cell.angle_alpha   90.00
_cell.angle_beta   90.00
_cell.angle_gamma   90.00
#
_symmetry.space_group_name_H-M   'P 1'
#
loop_
_entity.id
_entity.type
_entity.pdbx_description
1 polymer ?
#
loop_
_entity_poly.entity_id
_entity_poly.type
_entity_poly.pdbx_seq_one_letter_code
_entity_poly.pdbx_strand_id
1 'polypeptide(L)'
;MLILIVAFGHSMLVLFAHPSFLNLIPSASNFTLNNGTTNFTLIGESPDNPFDTIWDAILSTYYWNTINLSPYHYWPLKLLAFITNVILVLVLLNMIIALMNDTFNKAKEDGKLGLLVYRTELHRENFWGADLRRFSEIISAQILYPGAKH
;
A
#
# COMPACT_ATOMS: atom_id res chain seq x y z
N MET A 1 -9.67 4.30 -1.37
CA MET A 1 -8.91 3.72 -2.51
C MET A 1 -9.63 2.53 -3.12
N LEU A 2 -9.96 1.47 -2.38
CA LEU A 2 -10.59 0.26 -2.93
C LEU A 2 -11.87 0.54 -3.72
N ILE A 3 -12.81 1.33 -3.17
CA ILE A 3 -14.08 1.66 -3.84
C ILE A 3 -13.84 2.37 -5.18
N LEU A 4 -12.83 3.23 -5.28
CA LEU A 4 -12.47 3.90 -6.53
C LEU A 4 -11.91 2.91 -7.56
N ILE A 5 -11.05 1.98 -7.12
CA ILE A 5 -10.51 0.94 -8.00
C ILE A 5 -11.65 0.08 -8.56
N VAL A 6 -12.63 -0.29 -7.73
CA VAL A 6 -13.81 -1.04 -8.17
C VAL A 6 -14.65 -0.22 -9.15
N ALA A 7 -14.88 1.07 -8.88
CA ALA A 7 -15.67 1.94 -9.76
C ALA A 7 -14.99 2.15 -11.13
N PHE A 8 -13.67 2.38 -11.14
CA PHE A 8 -12.91 2.50 -12.38
C PHE A 8 -12.80 1.17 -13.12
N GLY A 9 -12.60 0.04 -12.42
CA GLY A 9 -12.61 -1.30 -13.01
C GLY A 9 -13.94 -1.65 -13.65
N HIS A 10 -15.05 -1.34 -12.99
CA HIS A 10 -16.39 -1.50 -13.57
C HIS A 10 -16.58 -0.59 -14.79
N SER A 11 -16.07 0.65 -14.76
CA SER A 11 -16.13 1.55 -15.91
C SER A 11 -15.33 0.99 -17.10
N MET A 12 -14.14 0.42 -16.84
CA MET A 12 -13.31 -0.23 -17.86
C MET A 12 -14.01 -1.45 -18.46
N LEU A 13 -14.65 -2.29 -17.64
CA LEU A 13 -15.46 -3.42 -18.11
C LEU A 13 -16.55 -2.96 -19.08
N VAL A 14 -17.36 -1.97 -18.69
CA VAL A 14 -18.49 -1.50 -19.52
C VAL A 14 -17.99 -0.94 -20.86
N LEU A 15 -16.87 -0.23 -20.87
CA LEU A 15 -16.32 0.37 -22.09
C LEU A 15 -15.54 -0.63 -22.96
N PHE A 16 -14.81 -1.56 -22.36
CA PHE A 16 -13.78 -2.36 -23.04
C PHE A 16 -14.00 -3.88 -23.00
N ALA A 17 -15.02 -4.39 -22.31
CA ALA A 17 -15.32 -5.84 -22.34
C ALA A 17 -15.57 -6.34 -23.76
N HIS A 18 -16.23 -5.51 -24.59
CA HIS A 18 -16.62 -5.86 -25.95
C HIS A 18 -16.03 -4.84 -26.94
N PRO A 19 -14.72 -4.97 -27.28
CA PRO A 19 -14.03 -4.02 -28.15
C PRO A 19 -14.65 -3.88 -29.54
N SER A 20 -15.36 -4.92 -29.99
CA SER A 20 -16.11 -4.95 -31.25
C SER A 20 -17.22 -3.88 -31.34
N PHE A 21 -17.84 -3.47 -30.23
CA PHE A 21 -18.86 -2.39 -30.26
C PHE A 21 -18.28 -1.01 -30.56
N LEU A 22 -17.00 -0.80 -30.24
CA LEU A 22 -16.32 0.47 -30.44
C LEU A 22 -15.29 0.41 -31.59
N ASN A 23 -15.28 -0.68 -32.36
CA ASN A 23 -14.29 -0.97 -33.40
C ASN A 23 -12.84 -0.88 -32.90
N LEU A 24 -12.61 -1.30 -31.66
CA LEU A 24 -11.36 -1.24 -30.94
C LEU A 24 -10.64 -2.59 -31.00
N ILE A 25 -10.45 -3.16 -32.19
CA ILE A 25 -9.83 -4.48 -32.32
C ILE A 25 -8.33 -4.36 -32.06
N PRO A 26 -7.75 -5.07 -31.08
CA PRO A 26 -6.31 -5.02 -30.84
C PRO A 26 -5.56 -5.61 -32.03
N SER A 27 -4.48 -4.93 -32.47
CA SER A 27 -3.67 -5.40 -33.58
C SER A 27 -2.87 -6.65 -33.18
N ALA A 28 -3.03 -7.75 -33.93
CA ALA A 28 -2.15 -8.90 -33.80
C ALA A 28 -0.70 -8.50 -34.19
N SER A 29 0.28 -9.05 -33.48
CA SER A 29 1.69 -8.80 -33.79
C SER A 29 2.08 -9.51 -35.09
N ASN A 30 2.61 -8.75 -36.06
CA ASN A 30 3.11 -9.31 -37.31
C ASN A 30 4.62 -9.54 -37.22
N PHE A 31 5.05 -10.78 -37.41
CA PHE A 31 6.47 -11.16 -37.47
C PHE A 31 6.86 -11.46 -38.91
N THR A 32 7.89 -10.80 -39.41
CA THR A 32 8.45 -11.07 -40.73
C THR A 32 9.69 -11.96 -40.57
N LEU A 33 9.61 -13.20 -41.04
CA LEU A 33 10.75 -14.10 -41.12
C LEU A 33 11.31 -14.08 -42.54
N ASN A 34 12.56 -13.65 -42.69
CA ASN A 34 13.27 -13.68 -43.98
C ASN A 34 14.25 -14.85 -43.99
N ASN A 35 14.06 -15.81 -44.91
CA ASN A 35 14.96 -16.95 -45.10
C ASN A 35 15.96 -16.73 -46.25
N GLY A 36 16.26 -15.47 -46.59
CA GLY A 36 17.19 -15.09 -47.66
C GLY A 36 16.59 -15.07 -49.07
N THR A 37 15.55 -15.87 -49.33
CA THR A 37 14.89 -15.96 -50.67
C THR A 37 13.43 -15.49 -50.65
N THR A 38 12.73 -15.64 -49.52
CA THR A 38 11.31 -15.31 -49.37
C THR A 38 11.03 -14.75 -47.98
N ASN A 39 10.14 -13.76 -47.93
CA ASN A 39 9.65 -13.16 -46.68
C ASN A 39 8.34 -13.84 -46.29
N PHE A 40 8.33 -14.54 -45.16
CA PHE A 40 7.13 -15.09 -44.55
C PHE A 40 6.59 -14.12 -43.51
N THR A 41 5.30 -13.80 -43.59
CA THR A 41 4.58 -13.03 -42.57
C THR A 41 3.84 -14.01 -41.67
N LEU A 42 4.24 -14.09 -40.40
CA LEU A 42 3.50 -14.81 -39.36
C LEU A 42 2.65 -13.80 -38.58
N ILE A 43 1.36 -14.08 -38.49
CA ILE A 43 0.43 -13.33 -37.64
C ILE A 43 0.40 -14.05 -36.29
N GLY A 44 0.84 -13.36 -35.23
CA GLY A 44 0.76 -13.88 -33.86
C GLY A 44 -0.68 -13.91 -33.34
N GLU A 45 -0.88 -14.55 -32.19
CA GLU A 45 -2.19 -14.57 -31.52
C GLU A 45 -2.57 -13.17 -31.04
N SER A 46 -3.87 -12.85 -31.09
CA SER A 46 -4.39 -11.61 -30.53
C SER A 46 -4.26 -11.61 -29.00
N PRO A 47 -3.81 -10.52 -28.37
CA PRO A 47 -3.67 -10.48 -26.92
C PRO A 47 -5.03 -10.54 -26.22
N ASP A 48 -5.10 -11.35 -25.15
CA ASP A 48 -6.31 -11.53 -24.33
C ASP A 48 -6.78 -10.22 -23.71
N ASN A 49 -8.08 -9.93 -23.82
CA ASN A 49 -8.65 -8.69 -23.29
C ASN A 49 -8.56 -8.66 -21.75
N PRO A 50 -7.80 -7.72 -21.14
CA PRO A 50 -7.67 -7.64 -19.69
C PRO A 50 -8.91 -7.08 -18.99
N PHE A 51 -9.97 -6.74 -19.74
CA PHE A 51 -11.23 -6.18 -19.22
C PHE A 51 -12.44 -7.04 -19.55
N ASP A 52 -12.25 -8.33 -19.87
CA ASP A 52 -13.35 -9.20 -20.31
C ASP A 52 -14.34 -9.53 -19.18
N THR A 53 -13.83 -9.83 -17.98
CA THR A 53 -14.67 -10.14 -16.81
C THR A 53 -14.60 -9.05 -15.73
N ILE A 54 -15.60 -9.01 -14.85
CA ILE A 54 -15.63 -8.08 -13.70
C ILE A 54 -14.34 -8.16 -12.88
N TRP A 55 -13.87 -9.38 -12.58
CA TRP A 55 -12.70 -9.58 -11.74
C TRP A 55 -11.42 -9.19 -12.48
N ASP A 56 -11.31 -9.55 -13.75
CA ASP A 56 -10.16 -9.17 -14.57
C ASP A 56 -10.08 -7.66 -14.74
N ALA A 57 -11.20 -6.98 -14.96
CA ALA A 57 -11.23 -5.52 -15.10
C ALA A 57 -10.84 -4.80 -13.80
N ILE A 58 -11.29 -5.30 -12.64
CA ILE A 58 -10.90 -4.76 -11.33
C ILE A 58 -9.40 -5.00 -11.07
N LEU A 59 -8.91 -6.22 -11.29
CA LEU A 59 -7.50 -6.57 -11.11
C LEU A 59 -6.60 -5.82 -12.08
N SER A 60 -6.99 -5.71 -13.34
CA SER A 60 -6.32 -4.93 -14.38
C SER A 60 -6.24 -3.45 -14.01
N THR A 61 -7.31 -2.87 -13.46
CA THR A 61 -7.29 -1.48 -12.99
C THR A 61 -6.38 -1.30 -11.77
N TYR A 62 -6.34 -2.28 -10.86
CA TYR A 62 -5.44 -2.26 -9.71
C TYR A 62 -3.96 -2.38 -10.13
N TYR A 63 -3.65 -3.28 -11.05
CA TYR A 63 -2.31 -3.54 -11.60
C TYR A 63 -2.00 -2.74 -12.86
N TRP A 64 -2.79 -1.70 -13.15
CA TRP A 64 -2.71 -0.89 -14.36
C TRP A 64 -1.28 -0.44 -14.66
N ASN A 65 -0.53 -0.03 -13.64
CA ASN A 65 0.81 0.53 -13.81
C ASN A 65 1.83 -0.50 -14.29
N THR A 66 1.53 -1.79 -14.11
CA THR A 66 2.42 -2.90 -14.43
C THR A 66 1.98 -3.72 -15.64
N ILE A 67 0.71 -3.62 -16.04
CA ILE A 67 0.19 -4.34 -17.19
C ILE A 67 0.61 -3.67 -18.51
N ASN A 68 0.91 -4.49 -19.52
CA ASN A 68 1.25 -3.99 -20.83
C ASN A 68 -0.01 -3.64 -21.62
N LEU A 69 -0.45 -2.38 -21.52
CA LEU A 69 -1.57 -1.86 -22.30
C LEU A 69 -1.14 -1.32 -23.69
N SER A 70 0.11 -1.51 -24.10
CA SER A 70 0.63 -1.06 -25.39
C SER A 70 -0.18 -1.58 -26.59
N PRO A 71 -0.61 -2.86 -26.64
CA PRO A 71 -1.44 -3.36 -27.73
C PRO A 71 -2.82 -2.70 -27.82
N TYR A 72 -3.31 -2.09 -26.73
CA TYR A 72 -4.62 -1.49 -26.60
C TYR A 72 -4.54 0.03 -26.83
N HIS A 73 -4.26 0.43 -28.07
CA HIS A 73 -4.13 1.84 -28.48
C HIS A 73 -5.47 2.57 -28.62
N TYR A 74 -6.27 2.61 -27.55
CA TYR A 74 -7.59 3.25 -27.57
C TYR A 74 -7.52 4.67 -27.00
N TRP A 75 -8.06 5.64 -27.75
CA TRP A 75 -8.14 7.03 -27.26
C TRP A 75 -8.98 7.18 -25.98
N PRO A 76 -10.13 6.47 -25.79
CA PRO A 76 -10.92 6.60 -24.57
C PRO A 76 -10.19 6.01 -23.36
N LEU A 77 -9.41 4.94 -23.56
CA LEU A 77 -8.62 4.33 -22.50
C LEU A 77 -7.59 5.33 -21.97
N LYS A 78 -6.87 6.03 -22.85
CA LYS A 78 -5.91 7.08 -22.47
C LYS A 78 -6.57 8.24 -21.73
N LEU A 79 -7.77 8.66 -22.16
CA LEU A 79 -8.49 9.76 -21.53
C LEU A 79 -8.97 9.38 -20.12
N LEU A 80 -9.66 8.25 -19.99
CA LEU A 80 -10.09 7.74 -18.69
C LEU A 80 -8.87 7.55 -17.80
N ALA A 81 -7.76 7.09 -18.38
CA ALA A 81 -6.53 6.87 -17.66
C ALA A 81 -5.93 8.13 -17.04
N PHE A 82 -5.95 9.20 -17.82
CA PHE A 82 -5.51 10.51 -17.37
C PHE A 82 -6.41 11.06 -16.26
N ILE A 83 -7.73 10.99 -16.43
CA ILE A 83 -8.71 11.49 -15.45
C ILE A 83 -8.56 10.75 -14.11
N THR A 84 -8.44 9.41 -14.14
CA THR A 84 -8.23 8.60 -12.94
C THR A 84 -6.98 9.02 -12.19
N ASN A 85 -5.85 9.22 -12.89
CA ASN A 85 -4.60 9.65 -12.25
C ASN A 85 -4.70 11.04 -11.64
N VAL A 86 -5.35 11.99 -12.32
CA VAL A 86 -5.58 13.34 -11.80
C VAL A 86 -6.38 13.28 -10.50
N ILE A 87 -7.47 12.52 -10.45
CA ILE A 87 -8.30 12.37 -9.24
C ILE A 87 -7.50 11.67 -8.13
N LEU A 88 -6.80 10.58 -8.46
CA LEU A 88 -6.07 9.78 -7.47
C LEU A 88 -4.94 10.58 -6.83
N VAL A 89 -4.12 11.26 -7.63
CA VAL A 89 -2.93 11.97 -7.16
C VAL A 89 -3.29 13.33 -6.58
N LEU A 90 -4.15 14.12 -7.24
CA LEU A 90 -4.43 15.48 -6.78
C LEU A 90 -5.46 15.54 -5.66
N VAL A 91 -6.46 14.67 -5.67
CA VAL A 91 -7.53 14.72 -4.67
C VAL A 91 -7.26 13.72 -3.56
N LEU A 92 -7.15 12.44 -3.92
CA LEU A 92 -7.14 11.38 -2.91
C LEU A 92 -5.84 11.36 -2.10
N LEU A 93 -4.69 11.41 -2.78
CA LEU A 93 -3.39 11.36 -2.10
C LEU A 93 -3.21 12.57 -1.18
N ASN A 94 -3.57 13.76 -1.66
CA ASN A 94 -3.52 14.98 -0.84
C ASN A 94 -4.45 14.92 0.37
N MET A 95 -5.65 14.34 0.24
CA MET A 95 -6.57 14.15 1.36
C MET A 95 -6.03 13.15 2.39
N ILE A 96 -5.46 12.03 1.95
CA ILE A 96 -4.86 11.01 2.83
C ILE A 96 -3.65 11.59 3.56
N ILE A 97 -2.80 12.37 2.88
CA ILE A 97 -1.64 13.03 3.49
C ILE A 97 -2.12 14.03 4.55
N ALA A 98 -3.12 14.86 4.25
CA ALA A 98 -3.65 15.81 5.23
C ALA A 98 -4.23 15.11 6.47
N LEU A 99 -5.00 14.04 6.27
CA LEU A 99 -5.58 13.25 7.36
C LEU A 99 -4.50 12.57 8.20
N MET A 100 -3.51 11.95 7.56
CA MET A 100 -2.40 11.29 8.24
C MET A 100 -1.54 12.30 8.98
N ASN A 101 -1.31 13.50 8.42
CA ASN A 101 -0.55 14.55 9.08
C ASN A 101 -1.24 15.05 10.36
N ASP A 102 -2.55 15.32 10.32
CA ASP A 102 -3.30 15.71 11.52
C ASP A 102 -3.27 14.62 12.59
N THR A 103 -3.54 13.37 12.20
CA THR A 103 -3.54 12.21 13.11
C THR A 103 -2.15 11.97 13.70
N PHE A 104 -1.09 12.11 12.90
CA PHE A 104 0.30 11.95 13.33
C PHE A 104 0.71 13.02 14.34
N ASN A 105 0.31 14.27 14.12
CA ASN A 105 0.62 15.36 15.05
C ASN A 105 -0.03 15.14 16.42
N LYS A 106 -1.29 14.69 16.45
CA LYS A 106 -1.98 14.30 17.69
C LYS A 106 -1.27 13.14 18.38
N ALA A 107 -1.01 12.05 17.66
CA ALA A 107 -0.33 10.88 18.21
C ALA A 107 1.08 11.19 18.73
N LYS A 108 1.78 12.15 18.11
CA LYS A 108 3.09 12.63 18.56
C LYS A 108 3.01 13.36 19.90
N GLU A 109 1.99 14.19 20.11
CA GLU A 109 1.80 14.91 21.36
C GLU A 109 1.40 13.95 22.50
N ASP A 110 0.43 13.07 22.24
CA ASP A 110 0.01 12.03 23.18
C ASP A 110 1.15 11.05 23.50
N GLY A 111 1.93 10.67 22.48
CA GLY A 111 3.08 9.79 22.62
C GLY A 111 4.19 10.42 23.46
N LYS A 112 4.40 11.74 23.37
CA LYS A 112 5.36 12.46 24.23
C LYS A 112 4.93 12.42 25.70
N LEU A 113 3.64 12.65 25.97
CA LEU A 113 3.07 12.53 27.30
C LEU A 113 3.18 11.09 27.84
N GLY A 114 2.77 10.10 27.04
CA GLY A 114 2.88 8.69 27.39
C GLY A 114 4.31 8.25 27.69
N LEU A 115 5.29 8.70 26.90
CA LEU A 115 6.70 8.41 27.13
C LEU A 115 7.22 9.02 28.44
N LEU A 116 6.80 10.25 28.78
CA LEU A 116 7.19 10.88 30.05
C LEU A 116 6.62 10.11 31.24
N VAL A 117 5.34 9.74 31.19
CA VAL A 117 4.70 8.93 32.24
C VAL A 117 5.40 7.58 32.37
N TYR A 118 5.65 6.90 31.26
CA TYR A 118 6.36 5.62 31.25
C TYR A 118 7.77 5.74 31.87
N ARG A 119 8.53 6.78 31.51
CA ARG A 119 9.85 7.03 32.11
C ARG A 119 9.76 7.31 33.61
N THR A 120 8.75 8.04 34.08
CA THR A 120 8.57 8.29 35.52
C THR A 120 8.19 7.03 36.27
N GLU A 121 7.38 6.16 35.67
CA GLU A 121 6.96 4.91 36.30
C GLU A 121 8.13 3.93 36.40
N LEU A 122 8.94 3.81 35.34
CA LEU A 122 10.16 3.00 35.40
C LEU A 122 11.14 3.50 36.47
N HIS A 123 11.29 4.80 36.66
CA HIS A 123 12.13 5.34 37.74
C HIS A 123 11.55 5.02 39.11
N ARG A 124 10.22 5.15 39.28
CA ARG A 124 9.51 4.82 40.51
C ARG A 124 9.73 3.35 40.89
N GLU A 125 9.48 2.42 39.98
CA GLU A 125 9.68 0.99 40.20
C GLU A 125 11.12 0.64 40.56
N ASN A 126 12.09 1.20 39.81
CA ASN A 126 13.51 0.98 40.10
C ASN A 126 13.93 1.54 41.47
N PHE A 127 13.39 2.70 41.86
CA PHE A 127 13.66 3.32 43.15
C PHE A 127 13.12 2.46 44.31
N TRP A 128 11.86 2.05 44.27
CA TRP A 128 11.29 1.18 45.31
C TRP A 128 11.95 -0.19 45.36
N GLY A 129 12.30 -0.77 44.21
CA GLY A 129 13.05 -2.03 44.16
C GLY A 129 14.46 -1.91 44.74
N ALA A 130 15.11 -0.75 44.60
CA ALA A 130 16.41 -0.49 45.23
C ALA A 130 16.28 -0.28 46.76
N ASP A 131 15.26 0.44 47.20
CA ASP A 131 15.01 0.71 48.62
C ASP A 131 14.64 -0.56 49.40
N LEU A 132 13.76 -1.40 48.83
CA LEU A 132 13.41 -2.71 49.40
C LEU A 132 14.62 -3.64 49.53
N ARG A 133 15.54 -3.63 48.55
CA ARG A 133 16.80 -4.39 48.63
C ARG A 133 17.69 -3.90 49.78
N ARG A 134 17.85 -2.58 49.92
CA ARG A 134 18.60 -1.99 51.05
C ARG A 134 17.99 -2.35 52.40
N PHE A 135 16.66 -2.27 52.54
CA PHE A 135 15.98 -2.68 53.76
C PHE A 135 16.19 -4.16 54.08
N SER A 136 16.10 -5.04 53.08
CA SER A 136 16.38 -6.47 53.24
C SER A 136 17.81 -6.74 53.71
N GLU A 137 18.80 -6.03 53.17
CA GLU A 137 20.21 -6.15 53.59
C GLU A 137 20.41 -5.70 55.05
N ILE A 138 19.80 -4.57 55.44
CA ILE A 138 19.87 -4.04 56.82
C ILE A 138 19.24 -5.04 57.81
N ILE A 139 18.05 -5.56 57.51
CA ILE A 139 17.39 -6.54 58.38
C ILE A 139 18.20 -7.82 58.48
N SER A 140 18.75 -8.30 57.35
CA SER A 140 19.60 -9.50 57.34
C SER A 140 20.84 -9.29 58.21
N ALA A 141 21.50 -8.13 58.13
CA ALA A 141 22.65 -7.80 58.96
C ALA A 141 22.29 -7.71 60.46
N GLN A 142 21.12 -7.18 60.82
CA GLN A 142 20.65 -7.06 62.20
C GLN A 142 20.25 -8.42 62.82
N ILE A 143 19.71 -9.34 62.01
CA ILE A 143 19.38 -10.70 62.44
C ILE A 143 20.65 -11.55 62.60
N LEU A 144 21.64 -11.40 61.70
CA LEU A 144 22.89 -12.16 61.75
C LEU A 144 23.83 -11.71 62.89
N TYR A 145 23.73 -10.45 63.33
CA TYR A 145 24.51 -9.88 64.44
C TYR A 145 23.60 -9.16 65.46
N PRO A 146 22.87 -9.90 66.31
CA PRO A 146 21.83 -9.33 67.18
C PRO A 146 22.35 -8.48 68.35
N GLY A 147 23.68 -8.33 68.53
CA GLY A 147 24.31 -7.78 69.73
C GLY A 147 25.08 -6.46 69.58
N ALA A 148 25.18 -5.87 68.39
CA ALA A 148 25.89 -4.59 68.21
C ALA A 148 24.96 -3.39 68.45
N LYS A 149 24.44 -3.25 69.67
CA LYS A 149 23.94 -1.96 70.18
C LYS A 149 24.76 -1.59 71.40
N HIS A 150 25.78 -0.76 71.18
CA HIS A 150 26.27 0.27 72.09
C HIS A 150 26.98 1.34 71.25
#